data_AF-A0A939HSC2-F1
#
_entry.id   AF-A0A939HSC2-F1
#
_cell.length_a   1.000
_cell.length_b   1.000
_cell.length_c   1.000
_cell.angle_alpha   90.00
_cell.angle_beta   90.00
_cell.angle_gamma   90.00
#
_symmetry.space_group_name_H-M   'P 1'
#
loop_
_entity.id
_entity.type
_entity.pdbx_description
1 polymer ?
#
loop_
_entity_poly.entity_id
_entity_poly.type
_entity_poly.pdbx_seq_one_letter_code
_entity_poly.pdbx_strand_id
1 'polypeptide(L)'
;MNKSSAQKFLQGLDICKSLVDYKYQPTNLTFQAIELFCELSPTELQRFTEEYAAAVGAAYNAVYEYATTADNWRVDCQLGFGVKDHCSILSFFLNGEGRQFESFTGNFTTPEVICELLQDWKGLDLTELLA
;
A
#
# COMPACT_ATOMS: atom_id res chain seq x y z
N MET A 1 -2.66 -9.80 -22.76
CA MET A 1 -1.91 -10.71 -21.88
C MET A 1 -2.11 -10.24 -20.45
N ASN A 2 -2.58 -11.09 -19.56
CA ASN A 2 -2.64 -10.76 -18.13
C ASN A 2 -1.20 -10.70 -17.60
N LYS A 3 -0.86 -9.63 -16.87
CA LYS A 3 0.44 -9.51 -16.20
C LYS A 3 0.57 -10.63 -15.16
N SER A 4 1.78 -11.16 -14.99
CA SER A 4 2.04 -12.12 -13.89
C SER A 4 1.92 -11.44 -12.53
N SER A 5 1.68 -12.21 -11.47
CA SER A 5 1.62 -11.69 -10.10
C SER A 5 2.88 -10.91 -9.71
N ALA A 6 4.07 -11.42 -10.07
CA ALA A 6 5.33 -10.71 -9.83
C ALA A 6 5.40 -9.36 -10.57
N GLN A 7 4.92 -9.30 -11.82
CA GLN A 7 4.87 -8.04 -12.57
C GLN A 7 3.92 -7.02 -11.93
N LYS A 8 2.78 -7.47 -11.40
CA LYS A 8 1.83 -6.60 -10.68
C LYS A 8 2.45 -6.08 -9.39
N PHE A 9 3.11 -6.94 -8.61
CA PHE A 9 3.81 -6.55 -7.39
C PHE A 9 4.90 -5.52 -7.66
N LEU A 10 5.79 -5.80 -8.62
CA LEU A 10 6.88 -4.88 -8.98
C LEU A 10 6.34 -3.55 -9.53
N GLN A 11 5.27 -3.58 -10.31
CA GLN A 11 4.61 -2.36 -10.77
C GLN A 11 4.02 -1.57 -9.59
N GLY A 12 3.41 -2.22 -8.60
CA GLY A 12 2.95 -1.58 -7.38
C GLY A 12 4.09 -0.90 -6.63
N LEU A 13 5.23 -1.57 -6.48
CA LEU A 13 6.44 -1.00 -5.88
C LEU A 13 6.96 0.21 -6.66
N ASP A 14 7.00 0.15 -7.98
CA ASP A 14 7.48 1.25 -8.82
C ASP A 14 6.55 2.47 -8.74
N ILE A 15 5.23 2.24 -8.68
CA ILE A 15 4.27 3.32 -8.40
C ILE A 15 4.54 3.93 -7.02
N CYS A 16 4.68 3.12 -5.96
CA CYS A 16 4.99 3.62 -4.61
C CYS A 16 6.28 4.46 -4.58
N LYS A 17 7.34 3.99 -5.25
CA LYS A 17 8.60 4.75 -5.35
C LYS A 17 8.44 6.10 -6.03
N SER A 18 7.59 6.19 -7.06
CA SER A 18 7.35 7.43 -7.80
C SER A 18 6.61 8.51 -6.97
N LEU A 19 6.01 8.15 -5.83
CA LEU A 19 5.25 9.10 -5.01
C LEU A 19 6.09 10.27 -4.48
N VAL A 20 7.42 10.11 -4.36
CA VAL A 20 8.33 11.21 -3.99
C VAL A 20 8.27 12.38 -4.97
N ASP A 21 8.01 12.11 -6.25
CA ASP A 21 7.88 13.14 -7.29
C ASP A 21 6.57 13.93 -7.13
N TYR A 22 5.64 13.42 -6.32
CA TYR A 22 4.33 14.02 -6.07
C TYR A 22 4.22 14.67 -4.68
N LYS A 23 5.29 14.73 -3.87
CA LYS A 23 5.30 15.22 -2.46
C LYS A 23 4.52 16.50 -2.15
N TYR A 24 4.25 17.36 -3.13
CA TYR A 24 3.49 18.61 -2.93
C TYR A 24 2.17 18.69 -3.73
N GLN A 25 1.66 17.56 -4.21
CA GLN A 25 0.42 17.49 -4.97
C GLN A 25 -0.34 16.16 -4.77
N PRO A 26 -1.67 16.16 -4.92
CA PRO A 26 -2.45 14.93 -4.92
C PRO A 26 -2.12 14.06 -6.14
N THR A 27 -2.24 12.75 -5.97
CA THR A 27 -2.17 11.80 -7.07
C THR A 27 -3.05 10.59 -6.80
N ASN A 28 -3.61 10.01 -7.87
CA ASN A 28 -4.37 8.76 -7.80
C ASN A 28 -3.47 7.52 -7.79
N LEU A 29 -2.15 7.71 -7.86
CA LEU A 29 -1.16 6.62 -7.87
C LEU A 29 -1.21 5.78 -6.59
N THR A 30 -1.54 6.38 -5.44
CA THR A 30 -1.68 5.61 -4.18
C THR A 30 -2.76 4.55 -4.30
N PHE A 31 -3.91 4.89 -4.87
CA PHE A 31 -5.00 3.95 -5.09
C PHE A 31 -4.64 2.90 -6.16
N GLN A 32 -3.98 3.28 -7.24
CA GLN A 32 -3.53 2.34 -8.27
C GLN A 32 -2.56 1.29 -7.72
N ALA A 33 -1.64 1.68 -6.83
CA ALA A 33 -0.74 0.73 -6.18
C ALA A 33 -1.50 -0.24 -5.26
N ILE A 34 -2.48 0.25 -4.48
CA ILE A 34 -3.37 -0.60 -3.67
C ILE A 34 -4.09 -1.62 -4.55
N GLU A 35 -4.68 -1.19 -5.66
CA GLU A 35 -5.38 -2.10 -6.58
C GLU A 35 -4.47 -3.22 -7.11
N LEU A 36 -3.22 -2.89 -7.47
CA LEU A 36 -2.26 -3.88 -7.93
C LEU A 36 -1.90 -4.89 -6.83
N PHE A 37 -1.73 -4.45 -5.58
CA PHE A 37 -1.46 -5.35 -4.46
C PHE A 37 -2.67 -6.23 -4.12
N CYS A 38 -3.89 -5.70 -4.24
CA CYS A 38 -5.12 -6.47 -4.04
C CYS A 38 -5.35 -7.58 -5.10
N GLU A 39 -4.63 -7.55 -6.22
CA GLU A 39 -4.69 -8.61 -7.23
C GLU A 39 -3.79 -9.82 -6.89
N LEU A 40 -3.11 -9.78 -5.75
CA LEU A 40 -2.21 -10.84 -5.28
C LEU A 40 -2.85 -11.63 -4.15
N SER A 41 -2.57 -12.93 -4.11
CA SER A 41 -2.94 -13.77 -2.97
C SER A 41 -2.08 -13.43 -1.73
N PRO A 42 -2.54 -13.75 -0.50
CA PRO A 42 -1.75 -13.53 0.72
C PRO A 42 -0.37 -14.18 0.66
N THR A 43 -0.29 -15.43 0.19
CA THR A 43 0.98 -16.17 0.05
C THR A 43 1.92 -15.51 -0.97
N GLU A 44 1.39 -14.95 -2.06
CA GLU A 44 2.21 -14.21 -3.03
C GLU A 44 2.73 -12.90 -2.45
N LEU A 45 1.87 -12.15 -1.72
CA LEU A 45 2.27 -10.92 -1.03
C LEU A 45 3.42 -11.20 -0.05
N GLN A 46 3.26 -12.20 0.82
CA GLN A 46 4.31 -12.59 1.77
C GLN A 46 5.62 -12.93 1.06
N ARG A 47 5.56 -13.86 0.11
CA ARG A 47 6.74 -14.31 -0.63
C ARG A 47 7.44 -13.16 -1.35
N PHE A 48 6.70 -12.31 -2.04
CA PHE A 48 7.29 -11.21 -2.82
C PHE A 48 7.83 -10.09 -1.92
N THR A 49 7.20 -9.84 -0.76
CA THR A 49 7.72 -8.89 0.22
C THR A 49 9.08 -9.34 0.77
N GLU A 50 9.28 -10.64 0.98
CA GLU A 50 10.57 -11.23 1.35
C GLU A 50 11.57 -11.21 0.19
N GLU A 51 11.17 -11.71 -0.99
CA GLU A 51 12.03 -11.82 -2.18
C GLU A 51 12.58 -10.45 -2.64
N TYR A 52 11.75 -9.41 -2.56
CA TYR A 52 12.09 -8.05 -3.01
C TYR A 52 12.28 -7.07 -1.84
N ALA A 53 12.68 -7.54 -0.66
CA ALA A 53 12.74 -6.75 0.59
C ALA A 53 13.46 -5.38 0.47
N ALA A 54 14.51 -5.29 -0.36
CA ALA A 54 15.22 -4.04 -0.63
C ALA A 54 14.36 -3.05 -1.44
N ALA A 55 13.65 -3.52 -2.47
CA ALA A 55 12.75 -2.69 -3.27
C ALA A 55 11.50 -2.28 -2.49
N VAL A 56 10.99 -3.17 -1.63
CA VAL A 56 9.94 -2.85 -0.65
C VAL A 56 10.38 -1.74 0.30
N GLY A 57 11.62 -1.78 0.78
CA GLY A 57 12.17 -0.73 1.64
C GLY A 57 12.24 0.63 0.98
N ALA A 58 12.68 0.67 -0.28
CA ALA A 58 12.69 1.91 -1.05
C ALA A 58 11.26 2.44 -1.29
N ALA A 59 10.31 1.56 -1.63
CA ALA A 59 8.91 1.93 -1.79
C ALA A 59 8.29 2.43 -0.48
N TYR A 60 8.59 1.80 0.64
CA TYR A 60 8.12 2.21 1.97
C TYR A 60 8.60 3.61 2.32
N ASN A 61 9.90 3.89 2.14
CA ASN A 61 10.47 5.21 2.42
C ASN A 61 9.83 6.30 1.55
N ALA A 62 9.55 6.00 0.28
CA ALA A 62 8.86 6.91 -0.62
C ALA A 62 7.42 7.20 -0.18
N VAL A 63 6.68 6.16 0.23
CA VAL A 63 5.33 6.31 0.79
C VAL A 63 5.36 7.15 2.08
N TYR A 64 6.33 6.91 2.97
CA TYR A 64 6.49 7.67 4.20
C TYR A 64 6.77 9.16 3.92
N GLU A 65 7.71 9.47 3.02
CA GLU A 65 8.01 10.85 2.63
C GLU A 65 6.78 11.53 2.01
N TYR A 66 6.05 10.83 1.13
CA TYR A 66 4.82 11.35 0.54
C TYR A 66 3.73 11.60 1.59
N ALA A 67 3.51 10.65 2.50
CA ALA A 67 2.47 10.74 3.52
C ALA A 67 2.72 11.86 4.55
N THR A 68 3.98 12.08 4.92
CA THR A 68 4.38 13.14 5.87
C THR A 68 4.33 14.54 5.27
N THR A 69 4.38 14.66 3.95
CA THR A 69 4.26 15.93 3.21
C THR A 69 2.84 16.21 2.70
N ALA A 70 1.98 15.18 2.66
CA ALA A 70 0.59 15.32 2.24
C ALA A 70 -0.24 16.21 3.19
N ASP A 71 -1.01 17.12 2.60
CA ASP A 71 -2.09 17.84 3.29
C ASP A 71 -3.38 16.97 3.31
N ASN A 72 -4.54 17.55 3.62
CA ASN A 72 -5.85 16.91 3.60
C ASN A 72 -6.38 16.65 2.17
N TRP A 73 -5.51 16.16 1.29
CA TRP A 73 -5.83 15.85 -0.09
C TRP A 73 -6.74 14.63 -0.20
N ARG A 74 -7.69 14.71 -1.12
CA ARG A 74 -8.58 13.61 -1.49
C ARG A 74 -8.02 12.86 -2.70
N VAL A 75 -8.32 11.57 -2.76
CA VAL A 75 -8.09 10.75 -3.95
C VAL A 75 -9.45 10.47 -4.55
N ASP A 76 -9.60 10.76 -5.85
CA ASP A 76 -10.84 10.51 -6.55
C ASP A 76 -10.95 9.02 -6.91
N CYS A 77 -11.51 8.23 -5.98
CA CYS A 77 -11.71 6.80 -6.13
C CYS A 77 -12.95 6.30 -5.36
N GLN A 78 -13.33 5.06 -5.62
CA GLN A 78 -14.52 4.43 -5.03
C GLN A 78 -14.49 4.27 -3.50
N LEU A 79 -13.31 4.33 -2.87
CA LEU A 79 -13.18 4.25 -1.41
C LEU A 79 -13.47 5.59 -0.72
N GLY A 80 -13.40 6.72 -1.45
CA GLY A 80 -13.69 8.05 -0.90
C GLY A 80 -12.68 8.56 0.14
N PHE A 81 -11.56 7.87 0.32
CA PHE A 81 -10.56 8.18 1.32
C PHE A 81 -9.55 9.27 0.87
N GLY A 82 -8.85 9.83 1.85
CA GLY A 82 -7.77 10.79 1.62
C GLY A 82 -6.45 10.12 1.22
N VAL A 83 -5.47 10.93 0.84
CA VAL A 83 -4.13 10.44 0.52
C VAL A 83 -3.48 9.70 1.70
N LYS A 84 -3.61 10.26 2.92
CA LYS A 84 -3.02 9.67 4.13
C LYS A 84 -3.62 8.31 4.50
N ASP A 85 -4.91 8.15 4.25
CA ASP A 85 -5.60 6.87 4.40
C ASP A 85 -5.01 5.81 3.47
N HIS A 86 -4.83 6.14 2.19
CA HIS A 86 -4.19 5.23 1.23
C HIS A 86 -2.73 4.95 1.59
N CYS A 87 -1.98 5.94 2.10
CA CYS A 87 -0.61 5.71 2.55
C CYS A 87 -0.54 4.75 3.75
N SER A 88 -1.51 4.76 4.66
CA SER A 88 -1.58 3.75 5.72
C SER A 88 -1.82 2.35 5.13
N ILE A 89 -2.73 2.22 4.16
CA ILE A 89 -2.98 0.95 3.47
C ILE A 89 -1.71 0.46 2.73
N LEU A 90 -1.00 1.36 2.05
CA LEU A 90 0.27 1.02 1.40
C LEU A 90 1.36 0.64 2.41
N SER A 91 1.44 1.32 3.55
CA SER A 91 2.37 0.96 4.62
C SER A 91 2.11 -0.47 5.11
N PHE A 92 0.84 -0.90 5.16
CA PHE A 92 0.48 -2.27 5.51
C PHE A 92 1.01 -3.28 4.48
N PHE A 93 0.76 -3.06 3.17
CA PHE A 93 1.26 -3.96 2.13
C PHE A 93 2.79 -4.03 2.06
N LEU A 94 3.47 -2.94 2.42
CA LEU A 94 4.93 -2.82 2.41
C LEU A 94 5.58 -3.22 3.74
N ASN A 95 4.77 -3.68 4.70
CA ASN A 95 5.23 -4.14 6.01
C ASN A 95 5.90 -5.53 5.87
N GLY A 96 7.18 -5.55 5.52
CA GLY A 96 8.02 -6.75 5.46
C GLY A 96 8.86 -6.97 6.72
N GLU A 97 9.63 -8.06 6.75
CA GLU A 97 10.47 -8.44 7.90
C GLU A 97 11.25 -7.25 8.49
N GLY A 98 11.01 -6.99 9.78
CA GLY A 98 11.70 -5.97 10.57
C GLY A 98 11.16 -4.54 10.44
N ARG A 99 10.11 -4.30 9.65
CA ARG A 99 9.39 -3.01 9.61
C ARG A 99 8.17 -3.04 10.51
N GLN A 100 7.78 -1.86 11.01
CA GLN A 100 6.54 -1.66 11.72
C GLN A 100 5.57 -0.92 10.81
N PHE A 101 4.31 -1.33 10.85
CA PHE A 101 3.21 -0.60 10.22
C PHE A 101 3.19 0.85 10.74
N GLU A 102 3.07 1.80 9.83
CA GLU A 102 2.92 3.22 10.15
C GLU A 102 1.52 3.69 9.74
N SER A 103 0.86 4.37 10.67
CA SER A 103 -0.43 5.00 10.41
C SER A 103 -0.28 6.50 10.21
N PHE A 104 -0.78 7.01 9.10
CA PHE A 104 -0.75 8.45 8.77
C PHE A 104 -2.11 9.13 8.97
N THR A 105 -3.12 8.40 9.46
CA THR A 105 -4.51 8.88 9.57
C THR A 105 -5.18 8.32 10.83
N GLY A 106 -6.24 8.98 11.31
CA GLY A 106 -7.07 8.46 12.40
C GLY A 106 -8.01 7.32 11.98
N ASN A 107 -8.19 7.08 10.67
CA ASN A 107 -9.13 6.06 10.18
C ASN A 107 -8.53 4.64 10.20
N PHE A 108 -7.21 4.50 10.06
CA PHE A 108 -6.50 3.23 9.95
C PHE A 108 -5.39 3.15 11.00
N THR A 109 -5.78 3.12 12.27
CA THR A 109 -4.82 3.15 13.39
C THR A 109 -4.11 1.81 13.59
N THR A 110 -4.65 0.71 13.07
CA THR A 110 -4.06 -0.63 13.18
C THR A 110 -4.17 -1.41 11.87
N PRO A 111 -3.29 -2.40 11.64
CA PRO A 111 -3.37 -3.31 10.50
C PRO A 111 -4.69 -4.07 10.37
N GLU A 112 -5.32 -4.44 11.48
CA GLU A 112 -6.58 -5.19 11.51
C GLU A 112 -7.72 -4.45 10.80
N VAL A 113 -7.81 -3.13 11.01
CA VAL A 113 -8.83 -2.29 10.35
C VAL A 113 -8.63 -2.28 8.83
N ILE A 114 -7.38 -2.37 8.37
CA ILE A 114 -7.07 -2.47 6.94
C ILE A 114 -7.46 -3.86 6.41
N CYS A 115 -7.20 -4.93 7.16
CA CYS A 115 -7.65 -6.27 6.79
C CYS A 115 -9.18 -6.35 6.66
N GLU A 116 -9.93 -5.77 7.61
CA GLU A 116 -11.41 -5.68 7.55
C GLU A 116 -11.87 -4.94 6.29
N LEU A 117 -11.28 -3.77 5.99
CA LEU A 117 -11.58 -3.02 4.77
C LEU A 117 -11.33 -3.84 3.50
N LEU A 118 -10.19 -4.52 3.40
CA LEU A 118 -9.80 -5.27 2.21
C LEU A 118 -10.67 -6.52 2.02
N GLN A 119 -11.09 -7.14 3.13
CA GLN A 119 -12.05 -8.22 3.11
C GLN A 119 -13.42 -7.74 2.61
N ASP A 120 -13.93 -6.62 3.11
CA ASP A 120 -15.22 -6.07 2.69
C ASP A 120 -15.21 -5.58 1.23
N TRP A 121 -14.11 -4.98 0.78
CA TRP A 121 -14.02 -4.39 -0.56
C TRP A 121 -13.67 -5.40 -1.64
N LYS A 122 -12.73 -6.32 -1.39
CA LYS A 122 -12.17 -7.24 -2.39
C LYS A 122 -12.38 -8.71 -2.06
N GLY A 123 -12.92 -9.05 -0.88
CA GLY A 123 -12.95 -10.43 -0.39
C GLY A 123 -11.57 -11.00 -0.11
N LEU A 124 -10.58 -10.12 0.17
CA LEU A 124 -9.20 -10.48 0.37
C LEU A 124 -8.87 -10.51 1.88
N ASP A 125 -8.76 -11.71 2.44
CA ASP A 125 -8.39 -11.91 3.84
C ASP A 125 -6.87 -11.92 3.99
N LEU A 126 -6.34 -10.89 4.63
CA LEU A 126 -4.91 -10.73 4.91
C LEU A 126 -4.58 -10.86 6.40
N THR A 127 -5.52 -11.36 7.21
CA THR A 127 -5.32 -11.54 8.66
C THR A 127 -4.15 -12.47 8.95
N GLU A 128 -3.90 -13.44 8.08
CA GLU A 128 -2.75 -14.35 8.18
C GLU A 128 -1.39 -13.64 8.07
N LEU A 129 -1.33 -12.43 7.49
CA LEU A 129 -0.10 -11.63 7.40
C LEU A 129 0.22 -10.85 8.68
N LEU A 130 -0.67 -10.89 9.69
CA LEU A 130 -0.47 -10.21 10.97
C LEU A 130 0.31 -11.04 12.00
N ALA A 131 0.54 -12.32 11.72
CA ALA A 131 1.05 -13.33 12.64
C ALA A 131 2.59 -13.33 12.79
#